data_AF-A0A844F527-F1
#
_entry.id   AF-A0A844F527-F1
#
_cell.length_a   1.000
_cell.length_b   1.000
_cell.length_c   1.000
_cell.angle_alpha   90.00
_cell.angle_beta   90.00
_cell.angle_gamma   90.00
#
_symmetry.space_group_name_H-M   'P 1'
#
loop_
_entity.id
_entity.type
_entity.pdbx_description
1 polymer ?
#
loop_
_entity_poly.entity_id
_entity_poly.type
_entity_poly.pdbx_seq_one_letter_code
_entity_poly.pdbx_strand_id
1 'polypeptide(L)'
;MFSQIFDAIEEWMRELLSGMISSNLDRMFTDVNQKTSEIAGQVGQTPQGWNSSIFNMIEGLSNSVIMPIAGIIITFVLCYELISMLTERNNMHDIDTWMFFKYFVKMWIAVYLVSNTFTITMAVFDVGQSVVNSAAGLVSGDTSIDISSAITDLSATLESMEIGELVILALETLIVSFCMKIMSVLITVILYVRMIEIYLYTSVAPIPFATMSNREWGQIGTNYFRGLFALAFQAFLMMVCVAIYAVLVVGIQFSDNLSSSLFGVMAYTVILCFSLFKTGSLSKSIFNAH
;
A
#
# COMPACT_ATOMS: atom_id res chain seq x y z
N MET A 1 -40.30 -21.44 -44.06
CA MET A 1 -40.92 -21.31 -42.71
C MET A 1 -39.94 -21.75 -41.63
N PHE A 2 -39.43 -23.00 -41.64
CA PHE A 2 -38.44 -23.43 -40.65
C PHE A 2 -37.09 -22.70 -40.76
N SER A 3 -36.57 -22.42 -41.97
CA SER A 3 -35.32 -21.65 -42.12
C SER A 3 -35.42 -20.24 -41.53
N GLN A 4 -36.48 -19.50 -41.84
CA GLN A 4 -36.74 -18.16 -41.29
C GLN A 4 -36.85 -18.15 -39.76
N ILE A 5 -37.33 -19.24 -39.15
CA ILE A 5 -37.38 -19.37 -37.68
C ILE A 5 -35.98 -19.61 -37.12
N PHE A 6 -35.16 -20.47 -37.75
CA PHE A 6 -33.78 -20.69 -37.32
C PHE A 6 -32.91 -19.44 -37.49
N ASP A 7 -33.04 -18.72 -38.60
CA ASP A 7 -32.33 -17.46 -38.87
C ASP A 7 -32.70 -16.40 -37.82
N ALA A 8 -33.98 -16.26 -37.49
CA ALA A 8 -34.44 -15.33 -36.46
C ALA A 8 -33.98 -15.71 -35.03
N ILE A 9 -33.87 -17.01 -34.73
CA ILE A 9 -33.32 -17.50 -33.46
C ILE A 9 -31.81 -17.23 -33.39
N GLU A 10 -31.10 -17.41 -34.50
CA GLU A 10 -29.67 -17.14 -34.61
C GLU A 10 -29.37 -15.67 -34.35
N GLU A 11 -30.10 -14.76 -35.00
CA GLU A 11 -29.96 -13.32 -34.84
C GLU A 11 -30.30 -12.88 -33.40
N TRP A 12 -31.40 -13.39 -32.83
CA TRP A 12 -31.78 -13.13 -31.44
C TRP A 12 -30.71 -13.62 -30.44
N MET A 13 -30.16 -14.82 -30.63
CA MET A 13 -29.10 -15.35 -29.78
C MET A 13 -27.82 -14.51 -29.86
N ARG A 14 -27.45 -14.07 -31.06
CA ARG A 14 -26.28 -13.22 -31.29
C ARG A 14 -26.41 -11.88 -30.58
N GLU A 15 -27.55 -11.21 -30.70
CA GLU A 15 -27.82 -9.94 -29.99
C GLU A 15 -27.77 -10.13 -28.47
N LEU A 16 -28.35 -11.22 -27.95
CA LEU A 16 -28.36 -11.50 -26.51
C LEU A 16 -26.95 -11.77 -25.97
N LEU A 17 -26.16 -12.60 -26.65
CA LEU A 17 -24.81 -12.98 -26.22
C LEU A 17 -23.83 -11.80 -26.34
N SER A 18 -23.85 -11.09 -27.47
CA SER A 18 -23.01 -9.91 -27.68
C SER A 18 -23.35 -8.79 -26.70
N GLY A 19 -24.64 -8.57 -26.41
CA GLY A 19 -25.10 -7.64 -25.38
C GLY A 19 -24.62 -8.02 -23.98
N MET A 20 -24.69 -9.31 -23.62
CA MET A 20 -24.21 -9.79 -22.31
C MET A 20 -22.69 -9.63 -22.18
N ILE A 21 -21.93 -10.01 -23.22
CA ILE A 21 -20.47 -9.87 -23.24
C ILE A 21 -20.08 -8.40 -23.11
N SER A 22 -20.65 -7.53 -23.95
CA SER A 22 -20.36 -6.09 -23.93
C SER A 22 -20.69 -5.48 -22.56
N SER A 23 -21.84 -5.83 -21.97
CA SER A 23 -22.22 -5.35 -20.63
C SER A 23 -21.27 -5.83 -19.54
N ASN A 24 -20.83 -7.09 -19.58
CA ASN A 24 -19.90 -7.63 -18.60
C ASN A 24 -18.51 -6.99 -18.73
N LEU A 25 -18.04 -6.80 -19.96
CA LEU A 25 -16.74 -6.17 -20.23
C LEU A 25 -16.72 -4.71 -19.82
N ASP A 26 -17.75 -3.94 -20.16
CA ASP A 26 -17.91 -2.54 -19.74
C ASP A 26 -17.85 -2.40 -18.21
N ARG A 27 -18.59 -3.26 -17.49
CA ARG A 27 -18.53 -3.34 -16.03
C ARG A 27 -17.13 -3.70 -15.53
N MET A 28 -16.47 -4.67 -16.15
CA MET A 28 -15.13 -5.08 -15.73
C MET A 28 -14.09 -3.97 -15.92
N PHE A 29 -14.08 -3.28 -17.07
CA PHE A 29 -13.15 -2.18 -17.31
C PHE A 29 -13.43 -1.00 -16.37
N THR A 30 -14.71 -0.68 -16.15
CA THR A 30 -15.12 0.34 -15.18
C THR A 30 -14.66 -0.03 -13.76
N ASP A 31 -14.88 -1.28 -13.33
CA ASP A 31 -14.47 -1.77 -12.02
C ASP A 31 -12.93 -1.72 -11.87
N VAL A 32 -12.16 -2.07 -12.90
CA VAL A 32 -10.69 -2.00 -12.89
C VAL A 32 -10.19 -0.56 -12.75
N ASN A 33 -10.74 0.37 -13.53
CA ASN A 33 -10.38 1.78 -13.46
C ASN A 33 -10.75 2.36 -12.09
N GLN A 34 -11.93 2.05 -11.59
CA GLN A 34 -12.37 2.47 -10.26
C GLN A 34 -11.45 1.89 -9.18
N LYS A 35 -11.11 0.60 -9.23
CA LYS A 35 -10.23 -0.02 -8.23
C LYS A 35 -8.82 0.54 -8.26
N THR A 36 -8.27 0.80 -9.44
CA THR A 36 -6.97 1.48 -9.61
C THR A 36 -6.99 2.86 -8.95
N SER A 37 -8.06 3.64 -9.19
CA SER A 37 -8.25 4.95 -8.57
C SER A 37 -8.45 4.87 -7.06
N GLU A 38 -9.21 3.88 -6.57
CA GLU A 38 -9.41 3.65 -5.13
C GLU A 38 -8.10 3.29 -4.44
N ILE A 39 -7.27 2.42 -5.04
CA ILE A 39 -5.94 2.10 -4.51
C ILE A 39 -5.11 3.38 -4.40
N ALA A 40 -5.04 4.17 -5.46
CA ALA A 40 -4.28 5.43 -5.47
C ALA A 40 -4.76 6.40 -4.38
N GLY A 41 -6.08 6.56 -4.25
CA GLY A 41 -6.69 7.41 -3.23
C GLY A 41 -6.44 6.92 -1.80
N GLN A 42 -6.57 5.61 -1.54
CA GLN A 42 -6.39 5.03 -0.21
C GLN A 42 -4.91 4.99 0.23
N VAL A 43 -4.01 4.64 -0.69
CA VAL A 43 -2.57 4.57 -0.42
C VAL A 43 -1.98 5.96 -0.14
N GLY A 44 -2.54 6.99 -0.77
CA GLY A 44 -2.15 8.39 -0.59
C GLY A 44 -2.70 9.06 0.67
N GLN A 45 -3.48 8.40 1.52
CA GLN A 45 -4.00 9.01 2.75
C GLN A 45 -3.00 8.94 3.91
N THR A 46 -2.95 9.99 4.74
CA THR A 46 -2.30 9.93 6.06
C THR A 46 -3.09 9.01 6.99
N PRO A 47 -2.46 8.48 8.06
CA PRO A 47 -3.19 7.76 9.09
C PRO A 47 -4.39 8.57 9.62
N GLN A 48 -4.18 9.84 9.96
CA GLN A 48 -5.27 10.71 10.43
C GLN A 48 -6.38 10.91 9.40
N GLY A 49 -6.02 11.04 8.12
CA GLY A 49 -6.95 11.19 7.01
C GLY A 49 -7.75 9.93 6.69
N TRP A 50 -7.18 8.74 6.96
CA TRP A 50 -7.84 7.46 6.73
C TRP A 50 -8.98 7.21 7.72
N ASN A 51 -8.72 7.39 9.03
CA ASN A 51 -9.77 7.32 10.05
C ASN A 51 -9.37 8.08 11.31
N SER A 52 -9.96 9.26 11.51
CA SER A 52 -9.61 10.12 12.64
C SER A 52 -9.99 9.53 14.00
N SER A 53 -11.04 8.70 14.08
CA SER A 53 -11.45 8.07 15.34
C SER A 53 -10.45 7.00 15.79
N ILE A 54 -10.00 6.15 14.86
CA ILE A 54 -8.97 5.14 15.15
C ILE A 54 -7.65 5.83 15.46
N PHE A 55 -7.28 6.86 14.70
CA PHE A 55 -6.09 7.66 14.96
C PHE A 55 -6.08 8.25 16.38
N ASN A 56 -7.13 8.95 16.78
CA ASN A 56 -7.25 9.55 18.11
C ASN A 56 -7.22 8.49 19.23
N MET A 57 -7.82 7.32 18.99
CA MET A 57 -7.75 6.19 19.92
C MET A 57 -6.30 5.70 20.09
N ILE A 58 -5.55 5.55 18.99
CA ILE A 58 -4.16 5.09 19.01
C ILE A 58 -3.24 6.13 19.66
N GLU A 59 -3.42 7.41 19.35
CA GLU A 59 -2.70 8.51 20.01
C GLU A 59 -2.97 8.52 21.51
N GLY A 60 -4.25 8.41 21.91
CA GLY A 60 -4.65 8.33 23.31
C GLY A 60 -4.02 7.15 24.05
N LEU A 61 -3.98 5.97 23.42
CA LEU A 61 -3.31 4.78 23.96
C LEU A 61 -1.80 4.98 24.11
N SER A 62 -1.14 5.53 23.07
CA SER A 62 0.29 5.76 23.09
C SER A 62 0.67 6.77 24.19
N ASN A 63 -0.06 7.88 24.29
CA ASN A 63 0.20 8.93 25.29
C ASN A 63 -0.14 8.49 26.71
N SER A 64 -1.21 7.70 26.91
CA SER A 64 -1.66 7.33 28.26
C SER A 64 -0.96 6.10 28.83
N VAL A 65 -0.59 5.14 27.98
CA VAL A 65 -0.08 3.83 28.42
C VAL A 65 1.40 3.67 28.08
N ILE A 66 1.78 3.97 26.84
CA ILE A 66 3.13 3.68 26.34
C ILE A 66 4.15 4.75 26.75
N MET A 67 3.75 6.02 26.74
CA MET A 67 4.63 7.13 27.12
C MET A 67 5.15 7.03 28.56
N PRO A 68 4.35 6.68 29.59
CA PRO A 68 4.88 6.42 30.93
C PRO A 68 5.92 5.28 30.97
N ILE A 69 5.67 4.19 30.22
CA ILE A 69 6.62 3.07 30.11
C ILE A 69 7.93 3.53 29.48
N ALA A 70 7.85 4.31 28.40
CA ALA A 70 9.01 4.93 27.76
C ALA A 70 9.77 5.86 28.72
N GLY A 71 9.07 6.57 29.60
CA GLY A 71 9.65 7.39 30.68
C GLY A 71 10.49 6.58 31.68
N ILE A 72 10.06 5.37 32.02
CA ILE A 72 10.84 4.46 32.87
C ILE A 72 12.07 3.96 32.11
N ILE A 73 11.89 3.55 30.86
CA ILE A 73 12.97 3.03 30.01
C ILE A 73 14.05 4.09 29.80
N ILE A 74 13.68 5.31 29.41
CA ILE A 74 14.66 6.40 29.20
C ILE A 74 15.42 6.72 30.50
N THR A 75 14.74 6.70 31.65
CA THR A 75 15.41 6.91 32.94
C THR A 75 16.48 5.84 33.18
N PHE A 76 16.13 4.56 32.97
CA PHE A 76 17.07 3.45 33.07
C PHE A 76 18.25 3.59 32.09
N VAL A 77 17.96 3.92 30.83
CA VAL A 77 18.94 4.14 29.77
C VAL A 77 19.94 5.25 30.14
N LEU A 78 19.44 6.38 30.61
CA LEU A 78 20.25 7.55 30.97
C LEU A 78 21.09 7.30 32.24
N CYS A 79 20.55 6.58 33.22
CA CYS A 79 21.30 6.16 34.40
C CYS A 79 22.44 5.21 34.03
N TYR A 80 22.16 4.23 33.18
CA TYR A 80 23.18 3.30 32.70
C TYR A 80 24.30 4.04 31.95
N GLU A 81 23.94 4.95 31.06
CA GLU A 81 24.91 5.75 30.31
C GLU A 81 25.78 6.62 31.21
N LEU A 82 25.22 7.20 32.28
CA LEU A 82 26.00 7.99 33.24
C LEU A 82 27.02 7.12 33.98
N ILE A 83 26.61 5.93 34.43
CA ILE A 83 27.49 4.98 35.14
C ILE A 83 28.62 4.51 34.22
N SER A 84 28.30 4.12 32.98
CA SER A 84 29.31 3.65 32.03
C SER A 84 30.32 4.76 31.69
N MET A 85 29.85 6.00 31.52
CA MET A 85 30.73 7.16 31.34
C MET A 85 31.71 7.33 32.49
N LEU A 86 31.22 7.31 33.73
CA LEU A 86 32.04 7.49 34.94
C LEU A 86 33.02 6.32 35.15
N THR A 87 32.64 5.11 34.74
CA THR A 87 33.45 3.90 34.90
C THR A 87 34.51 3.76 33.82
N GLU A 88 34.22 4.13 32.56
CA GLU A 88 35.19 4.11 31.45
C GLU A 88 36.34 5.11 31.66
N ARG A 89 36.08 6.28 32.29
CA ARG A 89 37.12 7.20 32.75
C ARG A 89 37.62 6.83 34.14
N ASN A 90 38.24 5.65 34.24
CA ASN A 90 38.86 5.14 35.45
C ASN A 90 40.18 5.87 35.78
N ASN A 91 40.09 7.17 36.13
CA ASN A 91 41.21 7.83 36.79
C ASN A 91 40.83 8.83 37.90
N MET A 92 39.57 9.21 38.12
CA MET A 92 39.10 10.13 39.21
C MET A 92 39.91 11.43 39.44
N HIS A 93 40.92 11.71 38.61
CA HIS A 93 41.90 12.78 38.79
C HIS A 93 41.67 13.90 37.77
N ASP A 94 41.19 13.55 36.57
CA ASP A 94 40.83 14.49 35.49
C ASP A 94 39.38 14.27 35.01
N ILE A 95 38.44 14.58 35.89
CA ILE A 95 37.02 14.67 35.52
C ILE A 95 36.84 15.94 34.68
N ASP A 96 36.79 15.77 33.36
CA ASP A 96 36.56 16.86 32.42
C ASP A 96 35.09 17.31 32.50
N THR A 97 34.85 18.54 32.97
CA THR A 97 33.50 19.13 33.12
C THR A 97 32.72 19.12 31.79
N TRP A 98 33.43 19.13 30.66
CA TRP A 98 32.84 19.05 29.32
C TRP A 98 32.03 17.76 29.08
N MET A 99 32.39 16.68 29.76
CA MET A 99 31.72 15.38 29.66
C MET A 99 30.30 15.41 30.22
N PHE A 100 30.10 16.07 31.37
CA PHE A 100 28.77 16.28 31.94
C PHE A 100 27.91 17.17 31.06
N PHE A 101 28.50 18.21 30.45
CA PHE A 101 27.76 19.05 29.50
C PHE A 101 27.22 18.23 28.31
N LYS A 102 28.05 17.38 27.70
CA LYS A 102 27.61 16.46 26.63
C LYS A 102 26.49 15.52 27.10
N TYR A 103 26.60 14.98 28.32
CA TYR A 103 25.56 14.15 28.91
C TYR A 103 24.24 14.91 29.08
N PHE A 104 24.26 16.13 29.60
CA PHE A 104 23.06 16.96 29.75
C PHE A 104 22.38 17.26 28.43
N VAL A 105 23.15 17.61 27.39
CA VAL A 105 22.61 17.81 26.03
C VAL A 105 21.99 16.52 25.51
N LYS A 106 22.65 15.38 25.69
CA LYS A 106 22.16 14.08 25.24
C LYS A 106 20.88 13.65 25.96
N MET A 107 20.81 13.87 27.27
CA MET A 107 19.61 13.65 28.08
C MET A 107 18.47 14.54 27.61
N TRP A 108 18.73 15.83 27.37
CA TRP A 108 17.73 16.76 26.86
C TRP A 108 17.18 16.31 25.50
N ILE A 109 18.03 15.91 24.56
CA ILE A 109 17.61 15.38 23.25
C ILE A 109 16.78 14.11 23.43
N ALA A 110 17.21 13.18 24.30
CA ALA A 110 16.50 11.92 24.52
C ALA A 110 15.08 12.16 25.07
N VAL A 111 14.93 13.04 26.06
CA VAL A 111 13.63 13.41 26.62
C VAL A 111 12.77 14.09 25.56
N TYR A 112 13.35 15.03 24.80
CA TYR A 112 12.64 15.71 23.72
C TYR A 112 12.08 14.74 22.67
N LEU A 113 12.88 13.76 22.26
CA LEU A 113 12.47 12.72 21.30
C LEU A 113 11.31 11.88 21.83
N VAL A 114 11.39 11.41 23.08
CA VAL A 114 10.32 10.60 23.69
C VAL A 114 9.03 11.42 23.84
N SER A 115 9.13 12.65 24.34
CA SER A 115 7.96 13.53 24.54
C SER A 115 7.26 13.92 23.24
N ASN A 116 7.99 13.98 22.12
CA ASN A 116 7.45 14.35 20.80
C ASN A 116 7.36 13.16 19.83
N THR A 117 7.34 11.93 20.35
CA THR A 117 7.43 10.73 19.52
C THR A 117 6.33 10.68 18.46
N PHE A 118 5.08 10.95 18.85
CA PHE A 118 3.93 10.86 17.96
C PHE A 118 4.04 11.90 16.83
N THR A 119 4.43 13.13 17.16
CA THR A 119 4.68 14.21 16.19
C THR A 119 5.79 13.83 15.20
N ILE A 120 6.91 13.29 15.67
CA ILE A 120 8.02 12.86 14.81
C ILE A 120 7.56 11.74 13.87
N THR A 121 6.85 10.77 14.42
CA THR A 121 6.32 9.62 13.69
C THR A 121 5.37 10.07 12.57
N MET A 122 4.47 11.01 12.87
CA MET A 122 3.56 11.58 11.86
C MET A 122 4.31 12.38 10.79
N ALA A 123 5.31 13.18 11.19
CA ALA A 123 6.11 13.93 10.22
C ALA A 123 6.80 13.02 9.19
N VAL A 124 7.25 11.82 9.57
CA VAL A 124 7.81 10.86 8.60
C VAL A 124 6.74 10.31 7.66
N PHE A 125 5.51 10.08 8.14
CA PHE A 125 4.41 9.69 7.26
C PHE A 125 4.00 10.80 6.31
N ASP A 126 4.04 12.06 6.73
CA ASP A 126 3.78 13.22 5.85
C ASP A 126 4.82 13.31 4.73
N VAL A 127 6.10 13.09 5.07
CA VAL A 127 7.17 13.00 4.07
C VAL A 127 6.91 11.84 3.10
N GLY A 128 6.59 10.65 3.60
CA GLY A 128 6.23 9.51 2.77
C GLY A 128 5.05 9.80 1.84
N GLN A 129 4.01 10.47 2.36
CA GLN A 129 2.84 10.85 1.60
C GLN A 129 3.15 11.88 0.50
N SER A 130 4.04 12.84 0.76
CA SER A 130 4.47 13.80 -0.27
C SER A 130 5.11 13.11 -1.49
N VAL A 131 5.89 12.05 -1.24
CA VAL A 131 6.49 11.21 -2.29
C VAL A 131 5.41 10.44 -3.05
N VAL A 132 4.45 9.87 -2.34
CA VAL A 132 3.32 9.13 -2.92
C VAL A 132 2.46 10.04 -3.80
N ASN A 133 2.14 11.24 -3.34
CA ASN A 133 1.35 12.22 -4.09
C ASN A 133 2.07 12.68 -5.36
N SER A 134 3.39 12.87 -5.27
CA SER A 134 4.23 13.19 -6.43
C SER A 134 4.24 12.05 -7.45
N ALA A 135 4.30 10.79 -6.99
CA ALA A 135 4.19 9.63 -7.85
C ALA A 135 2.79 9.48 -8.46
N ALA A 136 1.73 9.73 -7.69
CA ALA A 136 0.35 9.66 -8.16
C ALA A 136 0.07 10.62 -9.32
N GLY A 137 0.64 11.83 -9.29
CA GLY A 137 0.54 12.80 -10.39
C GLY A 137 1.18 12.34 -11.71
N LEU A 138 2.21 11.49 -11.65
CA LEU A 138 2.83 10.89 -12.83
C LEU A 138 2.06 9.65 -13.33
N VAL A 139 1.46 8.89 -12.42
CA VAL A 139 0.72 7.67 -12.74
C VAL A 139 -0.65 8.00 -13.32
N SER A 140 -1.40 8.92 -12.73
CA SER A 140 -2.79 9.23 -13.13
C SER A 140 -2.94 9.86 -14.54
N GLY A 141 -1.86 10.38 -15.13
CA GLY A 141 -1.88 10.94 -16.49
C GLY A 141 -2.03 9.91 -17.62
N ASP A 142 -1.58 8.67 -17.41
CA ASP A 142 -1.49 7.62 -18.45
C ASP A 142 -2.36 6.37 -18.16
N THR A 143 -3.05 6.31 -17.01
CA THR A 143 -3.77 5.08 -16.58
C THR A 143 -5.25 5.03 -16.95
N SER A 144 -5.77 6.06 -17.63
CA SER A 144 -7.11 6.02 -18.19
C SER A 144 -7.12 5.00 -19.34
N ILE A 145 -7.53 3.76 -19.06
CA ILE A 145 -7.86 2.80 -20.12
C ILE A 145 -9.02 3.42 -20.90
N ASP A 146 -8.80 3.85 -22.14
CA ASP A 146 -9.86 4.39 -22.99
C ASP A 146 -10.79 3.23 -23.39
N ILE A 147 -11.94 3.19 -22.73
CA ILE A 147 -12.95 2.14 -22.90
C ILE A 147 -13.71 2.36 -24.21
N SER A 148 -13.79 3.60 -24.71
CA SER A 148 -14.70 3.96 -25.80
C SER A 148 -14.25 3.41 -27.16
N SER A 149 -12.95 3.45 -27.44
CA SER A 149 -12.35 2.83 -28.62
C SER A 149 -12.36 1.30 -28.52
N ALA A 150 -11.97 0.77 -27.35
CA ALA A 150 -11.90 -0.66 -27.09
C ALA A 150 -13.26 -1.37 -27.21
N ILE A 151 -14.36 -0.77 -26.73
CA ILE A 151 -15.72 -1.35 -26.87
C ILE A 151 -16.19 -1.32 -28.32
N THR A 152 -15.85 -0.27 -29.08
CA THR A 152 -16.27 -0.14 -30.48
C THR A 152 -15.63 -1.24 -31.34
N ASP A 153 -14.32 -1.47 -31.20
CA ASP A 153 -13.60 -2.55 -31.89
C ASP A 153 -14.07 -3.95 -31.44
N LEU A 154 -14.55 -4.05 -30.19
CA LEU A 154 -15.08 -5.29 -29.63
C LEU A 154 -16.44 -5.65 -30.21
N SER A 155 -17.31 -4.66 -30.46
CA SER A 155 -18.62 -4.89 -31.11
C SER A 155 -18.46 -5.46 -32.52
N ALA A 156 -17.57 -4.89 -33.34
CA ALA A 156 -17.25 -5.40 -34.67
C ALA A 156 -16.68 -6.82 -34.64
N THR A 157 -15.85 -7.11 -33.63
CA THR A 157 -15.29 -8.46 -33.42
C THR A 157 -16.39 -9.45 -33.05
N LEU A 158 -17.28 -9.12 -32.11
CA LEU A 158 -18.39 -9.97 -31.68
C LEU A 158 -19.40 -10.25 -32.81
N GLU A 159 -19.64 -9.29 -33.69
CA GLU A 159 -20.50 -9.49 -34.87
C GLU A 159 -19.92 -10.51 -35.85
N SER A 160 -18.59 -10.62 -35.93
CA SER A 160 -17.90 -11.53 -36.84
C SER A 160 -17.73 -12.97 -36.33
N MET A 161 -17.91 -13.21 -35.02
CA MET A 161 -17.70 -14.53 -34.40
C MET A 161 -18.87 -15.49 -34.63
N GLU A 162 -18.62 -16.80 -34.61
CA GLU A 162 -19.69 -17.78 -34.67
C GLU A 162 -20.47 -17.84 -33.34
N ILE A 163 -21.75 -18.27 -33.39
CA ILE A 163 -22.57 -18.40 -32.17
C ILE A 163 -21.93 -19.32 -31.13
N GLY A 164 -21.31 -20.43 -31.56
CA GLY A 164 -20.64 -21.35 -30.65
C GLY A 164 -19.51 -20.67 -29.86
N GLU A 165 -18.73 -19.82 -30.53
CA GLU A 165 -17.64 -19.07 -29.91
C GLU A 165 -18.17 -17.96 -28.99
N LEU A 166 -19.26 -17.28 -29.38
CA LEU A 166 -19.94 -16.30 -28.54
C LEU A 166 -20.44 -16.90 -27.23
N VAL A 167 -20.99 -18.12 -27.24
CA VAL A 167 -21.43 -18.82 -26.01
C VAL A 167 -20.24 -19.11 -25.08
N ILE A 168 -19.12 -19.55 -25.63
CA ILE A 168 -17.90 -19.83 -24.85
C ILE A 168 -17.38 -18.54 -24.23
N LEU A 169 -17.26 -17.47 -25.02
CA LEU A 169 -16.77 -16.18 -24.57
C LEU A 169 -17.70 -15.53 -23.52
N ALA A 170 -19.01 -15.69 -23.68
CA ALA A 170 -20.01 -15.32 -22.69
C ALA A 170 -19.78 -16.02 -21.35
N LEU A 171 -19.44 -17.31 -21.33
CA LEU A 171 -19.10 -18.04 -20.11
C LEU A 171 -17.75 -17.58 -19.52
N GLU A 172 -16.74 -17.36 -20.35
CA GLU A 172 -15.44 -16.87 -19.93
C GLU A 172 -15.53 -15.49 -19.25
N THR A 173 -16.27 -14.55 -19.84
CA THR A 173 -16.49 -13.22 -19.26
C THR A 173 -17.19 -13.27 -17.91
N LEU A 174 -18.14 -14.21 -17.71
CA LEU A 174 -18.79 -14.42 -16.41
C LEU A 174 -17.81 -14.94 -15.35
N ILE A 175 -16.97 -15.93 -15.71
CA ILE A 175 -15.95 -16.49 -14.80
C ILE A 175 -14.92 -15.41 -14.45
N VAL A 176 -14.45 -14.64 -15.44
CA VAL A 176 -13.47 -13.58 -15.23
C VAL A 176 -14.06 -12.48 -14.36
N SER A 177 -15.28 -12.01 -14.64
CA SER A 177 -15.97 -11.00 -13.84
C SER A 177 -16.10 -11.43 -12.37
N PHE A 178 -16.46 -12.69 -12.12
CA PHE A 178 -16.52 -13.23 -10.76
C PHE A 178 -15.15 -13.26 -10.07
N CYS A 179 -14.10 -13.69 -10.77
CA CYS A 179 -12.73 -13.69 -10.25
C CYS A 179 -12.26 -12.26 -9.92
N MET A 180 -12.53 -11.29 -10.79
CA MET A 180 -12.17 -9.88 -10.58
C MET A 180 -12.81 -9.29 -9.31
N LYS A 181 -14.07 -9.67 -9.00
CA LYS A 181 -14.72 -9.28 -7.74
C LYS A 181 -14.01 -9.84 -6.52
N ILE A 182 -13.58 -11.10 -6.55
CA ILE A 182 -12.80 -11.69 -5.46
C ILE A 182 -11.47 -10.94 -5.28
N MET A 183 -10.75 -10.68 -6.38
CA MET A 183 -9.49 -9.94 -6.35
C MET A 183 -9.65 -8.53 -5.78
N SER A 184 -10.72 -7.83 -6.15
CA SER A 184 -11.08 -6.51 -5.62
C SER A 184 -11.25 -6.49 -4.09
N VAL A 185 -11.90 -7.52 -3.53
CA VAL A 185 -12.03 -7.68 -2.08
C VAL A 185 -10.65 -7.90 -1.44
N LEU A 186 -9.82 -8.77 -2.01
CA LEU A 186 -8.47 -9.06 -1.49
C LEU A 186 -7.58 -7.80 -1.48
N ILE A 187 -7.60 -7.02 -2.55
CA ILE A 187 -6.85 -5.75 -2.63
C ILE A 187 -7.31 -4.79 -1.53
N THR A 188 -8.62 -4.66 -1.32
CA THR A 188 -9.18 -3.80 -0.26
C THR A 188 -8.68 -4.23 1.12
N VAL A 189 -8.65 -5.53 1.39
CA VAL A 189 -8.11 -6.08 2.65
C VAL A 189 -6.63 -5.73 2.82
N ILE A 190 -5.81 -5.87 1.77
CA ILE A 190 -4.38 -5.53 1.82
C ILE A 190 -4.16 -4.05 2.18
N LEU A 191 -4.95 -3.14 1.59
CA LEU A 191 -4.88 -1.71 1.89
C LEU A 191 -5.22 -1.40 3.35
N TYR A 192 -6.22 -2.09 3.92
CA TYR A 192 -6.64 -1.88 5.30
C TYR A 192 -5.62 -2.47 6.28
N VAL A 193 -5.09 -3.67 5.99
CA VAL A 193 -4.03 -4.30 6.80
C VAL A 193 -2.81 -3.39 6.88
N ARG A 194 -2.42 -2.73 5.77
CA ARG A 194 -1.33 -1.73 5.79
C ARG A 194 -1.60 -0.61 6.79
N MET A 195 -2.80 -0.03 6.80
CA MET A 195 -3.14 1.06 7.73
C MET A 195 -3.10 0.58 9.18
N ILE A 196 -3.62 -0.63 9.44
CA ILE A 196 -3.55 -1.25 10.77
C ILE A 196 -2.09 -1.47 11.19
N GLU A 197 -1.22 -1.93 10.29
CA GLU A 197 0.21 -2.10 10.57
C GLU A 197 0.87 -0.77 10.98
N ILE A 198 0.55 0.32 10.28
CA ILE A 198 1.02 1.67 10.66
C ILE A 198 0.54 2.04 12.05
N TYR A 199 -0.75 1.86 12.36
CA TYR A 199 -1.28 2.17 13.70
C TYR A 199 -0.61 1.36 14.81
N LEU A 200 -0.40 0.06 14.60
CA LEU A 200 0.30 -0.78 15.56
C LEU A 200 1.74 -0.30 15.76
N TYR A 201 2.45 0.01 14.67
CA TYR A 201 3.83 0.48 14.73
C TYR A 201 3.95 1.82 15.48
N THR A 202 3.04 2.74 15.20
CA THR A 202 3.02 4.08 15.82
C THR A 202 2.58 4.06 17.27
N SER A 203 1.69 3.15 17.67
CA SER A 203 1.23 3.03 19.06
C SER A 203 2.37 2.76 20.04
N VAL A 204 3.35 1.94 19.65
CA VAL A 204 4.49 1.52 20.48
C VAL A 204 5.73 2.38 20.31
N ALA A 205 5.67 3.40 19.46
CA ALA A 205 6.80 4.25 19.09
C ALA A 205 7.62 4.81 20.27
N PRO A 206 7.01 5.29 21.39
CA PRO A 206 7.79 5.92 22.46
C PRO A 206 8.87 5.02 23.07
N ILE A 207 8.69 3.70 23.05
CA ILE A 207 9.63 2.73 23.62
C ILE A 207 10.97 2.70 22.82
N PRO A 208 10.97 2.46 21.50
CA PRO A 208 12.20 2.55 20.71
C PRO A 208 12.84 3.94 20.71
N PHE A 209 12.06 5.02 20.75
CA PHE A 209 12.61 6.37 20.86
C PHE A 209 13.36 6.59 22.19
N ALA A 210 12.91 5.96 23.27
CA ALA A 210 13.59 6.00 24.57
C ALA A 210 14.96 5.30 24.58
N THR A 211 15.18 4.31 23.71
CA THR A 211 16.45 3.56 23.63
C THR A 211 17.43 4.15 22.62
N MET A 212 16.97 5.02 21.70
CA MET A 212 17.75 5.54 20.58
C MET A 212 18.99 6.34 20.99
N SER A 213 18.94 7.03 22.14
CA SER A 213 20.04 7.88 22.57
C SER A 213 21.28 7.07 23.00
N ASN A 214 21.12 5.86 23.53
CA ASN A 214 22.24 5.08 24.08
C ASN A 214 23.13 4.46 22.99
N ARG A 215 24.43 4.37 23.24
CA ARG A 215 25.39 3.71 22.34
C ARG A 215 25.13 2.20 22.21
N GLU A 216 24.69 1.54 23.27
CA GLU A 216 24.48 0.08 23.28
C GLU A 216 23.09 -0.33 22.77
N TRP A 217 22.06 0.41 23.15
CA TRP A 217 20.67 0.11 22.76
C TRP A 217 20.13 1.00 21.64
N GLY A 218 20.94 1.93 21.14
CA GLY A 218 20.57 2.83 20.05
C GLY A 218 20.21 2.08 18.77
N GLN A 219 20.74 0.86 18.59
CA GLN A 219 20.36 -0.02 17.47
C GLN A 219 18.85 -0.29 17.43
N ILE A 220 18.19 -0.45 18.59
CA ILE A 220 16.74 -0.69 18.67
C ILE A 220 15.97 0.52 18.11
N GLY A 221 16.29 1.72 18.59
CA GLY A 221 15.67 2.95 18.10
C GLY A 221 15.95 3.22 16.63
N THR A 222 17.19 3.02 16.16
CA THR A 222 17.55 3.21 14.75
C THR A 222 16.87 2.21 13.82
N ASN A 223 16.75 0.94 14.21
CA ASN A 223 16.03 -0.07 13.44
C ASN A 223 14.53 0.22 13.39
N TYR A 224 13.96 0.71 14.50
CA TYR A 224 12.59 1.18 14.52
C TYR A 224 12.39 2.35 13.55
N PHE A 225 13.28 3.34 13.56
CA PHE A 225 13.19 4.49 12.67
C PHE A 225 13.32 4.08 11.20
N ARG A 226 14.20 3.12 10.87
CA ARG A 226 14.27 2.49 9.53
C ARG A 226 12.96 1.80 9.15
N GLY A 227 12.35 1.06 10.09
CA GLY A 227 11.06 0.41 9.86
C GLY A 227 9.93 1.40 9.65
N LEU A 228 9.98 2.55 10.32
CA LEU A 228 9.02 3.63 10.14
C LEU A 228 9.12 4.24 8.74
N PHE A 229 10.35 4.48 8.24
CA PHE A 229 10.57 4.85 6.85
C PHE A 229 10.12 3.77 5.86
N ALA A 230 10.35 2.50 6.18
CA ALA A 230 9.87 1.40 5.34
C ALA A 230 8.34 1.42 5.19
N LEU A 231 7.60 1.62 6.28
CA LEU A 231 6.13 1.71 6.23
C LEU A 231 5.64 2.96 5.45
N ALA A 232 6.34 4.08 5.60
CA ALA A 232 6.05 5.30 4.87
C ALA A 232 6.27 5.11 3.36
N PHE A 233 7.40 4.53 2.95
CA PHE A 233 7.74 4.25 1.54
C PHE A 233 7.03 3.04 0.94
N GLN A 234 6.44 2.16 1.74
CA GLN A 234 5.63 1.05 1.23
C GLN A 234 4.48 1.55 0.35
N ALA A 235 3.85 2.67 0.71
CA ALA A 235 2.80 3.27 -0.12
C ALA A 235 3.31 3.63 -1.52
N PHE A 236 4.53 4.17 -1.62
CA PHE A 236 5.14 4.48 -2.90
C PHE A 236 5.32 3.21 -3.75
N LEU A 237 5.80 2.12 -3.15
CA LEU A 237 5.93 0.84 -3.86
C LEU A 237 4.57 0.30 -4.33
N MET A 238 3.50 0.47 -3.54
CA MET A 238 2.15 0.10 -3.96
C MET A 238 1.68 0.92 -5.17
N MET A 239 1.98 2.22 -5.22
CA MET A 239 1.69 3.06 -6.39
C MET A 239 2.43 2.59 -7.64
N VAL A 240 3.71 2.21 -7.50
CA VAL A 240 4.49 1.66 -8.62
C VAL A 240 3.88 0.36 -9.12
N CYS A 241 3.41 -0.54 -8.24
CA CYS A 241 2.71 -1.76 -8.66
C CYS A 241 1.43 -1.47 -9.46
N VAL A 242 0.65 -0.47 -9.06
CA VAL A 242 -0.57 -0.05 -9.77
C VAL A 242 -0.23 0.54 -11.14
N ALA A 243 0.82 1.35 -11.22
CA ALA A 243 1.29 1.92 -12.49
C ALA A 243 1.73 0.83 -13.48
N ILE A 244 2.52 -0.15 -13.01
CA ILE A 244 2.93 -1.30 -13.83
C ILE A 244 1.71 -2.08 -14.31
N TYR A 245 0.74 -2.34 -13.42
CA TYR A 245 -0.49 -3.04 -13.78
C TYR A 245 -1.27 -2.32 -14.89
N ALA A 246 -1.43 -1.00 -14.79
CA ALA A 246 -2.15 -0.24 -15.81
C ALA A 246 -1.48 -0.34 -17.19
N VAL A 247 -0.15 -0.23 -17.26
CA VAL A 247 0.60 -0.41 -18.51
C VAL A 247 0.45 -1.83 -19.07
N LEU A 248 0.51 -2.84 -18.20
CA LEU A 248 0.33 -4.24 -18.60
C LEU A 248 -1.06 -4.52 -19.18
N VAL A 249 -2.12 -3.95 -18.58
CA VAL A 249 -3.49 -4.12 -19.07
C VAL A 249 -3.69 -3.45 -20.43
N VAL A 250 -3.14 -2.24 -20.64
CA VAL A 250 -3.18 -1.58 -21.95
C VAL A 250 -2.48 -2.43 -23.03
N GLY A 251 -1.36 -3.07 -22.70
CA GLY A 251 -0.62 -3.94 -23.62
C GLY A 251 -1.42 -5.15 -24.13
N ILE A 252 -2.48 -5.58 -23.43
CA ILE A 252 -3.33 -6.70 -23.85
C ILE A 252 -4.26 -6.33 -25.01
N GLN A 253 -4.59 -5.05 -25.20
CA GLN A 253 -5.52 -4.61 -26.25
C GLN A 253 -5.01 -4.90 -27.69
N PHE A 254 -3.75 -5.32 -27.84
CA PHE A 254 -3.14 -5.67 -29.13
C PHE A 254 -3.18 -7.17 -29.49
N SER A 255 -3.93 -7.99 -28.75
CA SER A 255 -4.05 -9.43 -29.00
C SER A 255 -5.23 -9.76 -29.94
N ASP A 256 -4.96 -10.61 -30.94
CA ASP A 256 -5.95 -11.08 -31.93
C ASP A 256 -7.09 -11.95 -31.35
N ASN A 257 -6.97 -12.43 -30.10
CA ASN A 257 -7.91 -13.39 -29.50
C ASN A 257 -8.52 -12.84 -28.19
N LEU A 258 -9.82 -12.52 -28.21
CA LEU A 258 -10.53 -11.93 -27.06
C LEU A 258 -10.47 -12.79 -25.80
N SER A 259 -10.61 -14.10 -25.95
CA SER A 259 -10.51 -15.07 -24.85
C SER A 259 -9.15 -14.99 -24.14
N SER A 260 -8.04 -15.01 -24.89
CA SER A 260 -6.70 -14.90 -24.31
C SER A 260 -6.48 -13.54 -23.65
N SER A 261 -7.04 -12.48 -24.21
CA SER A 261 -7.00 -11.13 -23.61
C SER A 261 -7.71 -11.11 -22.25
N LEU A 262 -8.89 -11.72 -22.15
CA LEU A 262 -9.65 -11.79 -20.89
C LEU A 262 -8.90 -12.52 -19.79
N PHE A 263 -8.33 -13.69 -20.10
CA PHE A 263 -7.51 -14.42 -19.15
C PHE A 263 -6.20 -13.70 -18.82
N GLY A 264 -5.63 -12.95 -19.77
CA GLY A 264 -4.48 -12.08 -19.54
C GLY A 264 -4.77 -10.99 -18.49
N VAL A 265 -5.91 -10.28 -18.62
CA VAL A 265 -6.31 -9.23 -17.68
C VAL A 265 -6.54 -9.83 -16.28
N MET A 266 -7.16 -11.00 -16.21
CA MET A 266 -7.30 -11.74 -14.96
C MET A 266 -5.93 -12.05 -14.33
N ALA A 267 -5.00 -12.61 -15.12
CA ALA A 267 -3.68 -12.98 -14.65
C ALA A 267 -2.87 -11.78 -14.14
N TYR A 268 -2.92 -10.64 -14.83
CA TYR A 268 -2.27 -9.41 -14.37
C TYR A 268 -2.91 -8.85 -13.08
N THR A 269 -4.21 -9.03 -12.90
CA THR A 269 -4.88 -8.62 -11.65
C THR A 269 -4.45 -9.51 -10.47
N VAL A 270 -4.25 -10.81 -10.70
CA VAL A 270 -3.67 -11.73 -9.70
C VAL A 270 -2.23 -11.31 -9.36
N ILE A 271 -1.42 -10.99 -10.37
CA ILE A 271 -0.05 -10.50 -10.18
C ILE A 271 -0.02 -9.20 -9.39
N LEU A 272 -0.93 -8.26 -9.66
CA LEU A 272 -1.06 -7.02 -8.90
C LEU A 272 -1.30 -7.33 -7.42
N CYS A 273 -2.29 -8.17 -7.09
CA CYS A 273 -2.60 -8.52 -5.70
C CYS A 273 -1.41 -9.15 -4.99
N PHE A 274 -0.71 -10.09 -5.63
CA PHE A 274 0.49 -10.70 -5.07
C PHE A 274 1.61 -9.68 -4.85
N SER A 275 1.80 -8.78 -5.81
CA SER A 275 2.81 -7.72 -5.73
C SER A 275 2.51 -6.75 -4.60
N LEU A 276 1.25 -6.30 -4.46
CA LEU A 276 0.80 -5.45 -3.37
C LEU A 276 1.05 -6.09 -2.00
N PHE A 277 0.75 -7.38 -1.85
CA PHE A 277 1.03 -8.11 -0.61
C PHE A 277 2.53 -8.14 -0.26
N LYS A 278 3.40 -8.24 -1.26
CA LYS A 278 4.86 -8.31 -1.07
C LYS A 278 5.52 -6.95 -0.82
N THR A 279 4.85 -5.83 -1.09
CA THR A 279 5.43 -4.48 -0.93
C THR A 279 5.95 -4.21 0.48
N GLY A 280 5.28 -4.72 1.52
CA GLY A 280 5.69 -4.51 2.91
C GLY A 280 7.03 -5.17 3.25
N SER A 281 7.22 -6.43 2.88
CA SER A 281 8.48 -7.14 3.11
C SER A 281 9.61 -6.60 2.23
N LEU A 282 9.29 -6.19 1.00
CA LEU A 282 10.25 -5.53 0.11
C LEU A 282 10.73 -4.20 0.70
N SER A 283 9.81 -3.34 1.17
CA SER A 283 10.16 -2.04 1.75
C SER A 283 11.05 -2.21 2.98
N LYS A 284 10.69 -3.14 3.88
CA LYS A 284 11.50 -3.47 5.07
C LYS A 284 12.92 -3.92 4.69
N SER A 285 13.04 -4.75 3.65
CA SER A 285 14.35 -5.18 3.14
C SER A 285 15.18 -4.03 2.56
N ILE A 286 14.56 -3.08 1.85
CA ILE A 286 15.26 -1.92 1.25
C ILE A 286 15.85 -1.03 2.34
N PHE A 287 15.09 -0.77 3.42
CA PHE A 287 15.53 0.07 4.53
C PHE A 287 16.35 -0.68 5.58
N ASN A 288 16.64 -1.97 5.37
CA ASN A 288 17.31 -2.82 6.35
C ASN A 288 16.63 -2.75 7.74
N ALA A 289 15.31 -2.82 7.70
CA ALA A 289 14.44 -2.87 8.86
C ALA A 289 14.00 -4.33 9.05
N HIS A 290 14.82 -5.09 9.78
CA HIS A 290 14.53 -6.47 10.16
C HIS A 290 13.84 -6.55 11.52
#